data_AF-F7EMX9-F1
#
_entry.id   AF-F7EMX9-F1
#
_cell.length_a   1.000
_cell.length_b   1.000
_cell.length_c   1.000
_cell.angle_alpha   90.00
_cell.angle_beta   90.00
_cell.angle_gamma   90.00
#
_symmetry.space_group_name_H-M   'P 1'
#
loop_
_entity.id
_entity.type
_entity.pdbx_description
1 polymer ?
#
loop_
_entity_poly.entity_id
_entity_poly.type
_entity_poly.pdbx_seq_one_letter_code
_entity_poly.pdbx_strand_id
1 'polypeptide(L)'
;MQQEPDRNEQGYCSSPPSSNKQDSSDDTKKIQRREKNRIAAQKSRQRQTQKADSLHIESENLERLNSALRGEISGLREELKYLTCVLSTHQPVCVLGPTKPQAILPHVGSTRYQH
;
A
#
# COMPACT_ATOMS: atom_id res chain seq x y z
N MET A 1 18.16 -48.73 22.32
CA MET A 1 18.93 -49.41 23.39
C MET A 1 20.40 -49.23 23.08
N GLN A 2 21.22 -48.92 24.10
CA GLN A 2 22.70 -48.74 24.10
C GLN A 2 23.10 -47.28 23.74
N GLN A 3 23.33 -46.38 24.72
CA GLN A 3 24.44 -46.27 25.68
C GLN A 3 25.81 -46.20 25.00
N GLU A 4 26.46 -45.03 25.07
CA GLU A 4 27.78 -44.85 25.71
C GLU A 4 27.95 -43.38 26.14
N PRO A 5 28.42 -43.10 27.37
CA PRO A 5 28.82 -41.78 27.84
C PRO A 5 30.32 -41.56 27.59
N ASP A 6 30.75 -40.31 27.39
CA ASP A 6 31.95 -39.85 28.09
C ASP A 6 31.99 -38.32 28.16
N ARG A 7 31.88 -37.85 29.40
CA ARG A 7 32.14 -36.48 29.81
C ARG A 7 33.61 -36.19 29.55
N ASN A 8 33.91 -35.32 28.61
CA ASN A 8 35.18 -34.60 28.62
C ASN A 8 34.92 -33.10 28.84
N GLU A 9 34.45 -32.76 30.04
CA GLU A 9 34.47 -31.39 30.55
C GLU A 9 35.78 -31.17 31.31
N GLN A 10 36.89 -31.10 30.57
CA GLN A 10 38.18 -30.68 31.13
C GLN A 10 38.77 -29.58 30.25
N GLY A 11 38.19 -28.39 30.40
CA GLY A 11 38.65 -27.17 29.74
C GLY A 11 38.46 -25.97 30.65
N TYR A 12 38.88 -26.11 31.92
CA TYR A 12 39.06 -24.96 32.79
C TYR A 12 40.25 -24.16 32.22
N CYS A 13 39.99 -23.19 31.36
CA CYS A 13 40.88 -22.05 31.26
C CYS A 13 40.13 -20.89 31.90
N SER A 14 40.17 -20.90 33.23
CA SER A 14 39.87 -19.76 34.09
C SER A 14 40.82 -18.64 33.72
N SER A 15 40.50 -17.91 32.65
CA SER A 15 41.11 -16.61 32.42
C SER A 15 40.69 -15.75 33.61
N PRO A 16 41.65 -15.28 34.43
CA PRO A 16 41.33 -14.50 35.61
C PRO A 16 40.59 -13.22 35.17
N PRO A 17 39.64 -12.72 35.98
CA PRO A 17 38.90 -11.51 35.67
C PRO A 17 39.87 -10.32 35.77
N SER A 18 40.55 -10.04 34.66
CA SER A 18 41.45 -8.92 34.52
C SER A 18 40.66 -7.62 34.55
N SER A 19 40.66 -7.02 35.74
CA SER A 19 40.49 -5.60 36.00
C SER A 19 39.06 -5.03 35.97
N ASN A 20 38.54 -4.87 37.19
CA ASN A 20 37.36 -4.11 37.64
C ASN A 20 37.21 -2.66 37.12
N LYS A 21 38.09 -2.18 36.22
CA LYS A 21 38.03 -0.85 35.61
C LYS A 21 37.35 -0.85 34.24
N GLN A 22 37.29 -2.00 33.55
CA GLN A 22 36.57 -2.11 32.27
C GLN A 22 35.04 -2.13 32.45
N ASP A 23 34.56 -2.65 33.59
CA ASP A 23 33.13 -2.83 33.86
C ASP A 23 32.33 -1.52 33.75
N SER A 24 32.87 -0.41 34.27
CA SER A 24 32.21 0.91 34.18
C SER A 24 32.09 1.42 32.74
N SER A 25 33.12 1.24 31.91
CA SER A 25 33.09 1.59 30.49
C SER A 25 32.08 0.73 29.73
N ASP A 26 32.05 -0.57 30.02
CA ASP A 26 31.15 -1.50 29.34
C ASP A 26 29.69 -1.31 29.76
N ASP A 27 29.43 -0.89 31.01
CA ASP A 27 28.12 -0.49 31.48
C ASP A 27 27.59 0.76 30.76
N THR A 28 28.43 1.80 30.59
CA THR A 28 27.99 2.99 29.83
C THR A 28 27.64 2.63 28.38
N LYS A 29 28.44 1.79 27.72
CA LYS A 29 28.15 1.28 26.36
C LYS A 29 26.87 0.46 26.33
N LYS A 30 26.60 -0.35 27.35
CA LYS A 30 25.37 -1.16 27.48
C LYS A 30 24.14 -0.26 27.63
N ILE A 31 24.21 0.77 28.45
CA ILE A 31 23.15 1.78 28.60
C ILE A 31 22.90 2.48 27.25
N GLN A 32 23.95 2.95 26.58
CA GLN A 32 23.83 3.58 25.27
C GLN A 32 23.22 2.64 24.21
N ARG A 33 23.56 1.35 24.22
CA ARG A 33 22.95 0.35 23.32
C ARG A 33 21.46 0.16 23.61
N ARG A 34 21.07 0.08 24.88
CA ARG A 34 19.66 -0.02 25.29
C ARG A 34 18.87 1.22 24.89
N GLU A 35 19.45 2.40 25.09
CA GLU A 35 18.89 3.68 24.66
C GLU A 35 18.63 3.69 23.14
N LYS A 36 19.66 3.37 22.35
CA LYS A 36 19.56 3.28 20.88
C LYS A 36 18.53 2.25 20.43
N ASN A 37 18.48 1.07 21.05
CA ASN A 37 17.50 0.05 20.71
C ASN A 37 16.08 0.48 21.07
N ARG A 38 15.88 1.17 22.20
CA ARG A 38 14.57 1.70 22.59
C ARG A 38 14.06 2.71 21.55
N ILE A 39 14.92 3.64 21.14
CA ILE A 39 14.60 4.61 20.07
C ILE A 39 14.32 3.87 18.75
N ALA A 40 15.14 2.89 18.39
CA ALA A 40 14.96 2.12 17.16
C ALA A 40 13.64 1.32 17.15
N ALA A 41 13.29 0.69 18.26
CA ALA A 41 12.04 -0.05 18.43
C ALA A 41 10.83 0.90 18.36
N GLN A 42 10.90 2.07 19.01
CA GLN A 42 9.87 3.10 18.91
C GLN A 42 9.71 3.59 17.47
N LYS A 43 10.82 3.87 16.77
CA LYS A 43 10.81 4.29 15.37
C LYS A 43 10.26 3.20 14.44
N SER A 44 10.58 1.94 14.71
CA SER A 44 10.05 0.80 13.95
C SER A 44 8.53 0.68 14.13
N ARG A 45 8.03 0.78 15.36
CA ARG A 45 6.59 0.81 15.67
C ARG A 45 5.91 2.00 14.98
N GLN A 46 6.49 3.20 15.08
CA GLN A 46 5.98 4.40 14.42
C GLN A 46 5.87 4.22 12.91
N ARG A 47 6.89 3.66 12.25
CA ARG A 47 6.85 3.39 10.80
C ARG A 47 5.74 2.43 10.41
N GLN A 48 5.50 1.40 11.22
CA GLN A 48 4.41 0.45 10.97
C GLN A 48 3.05 1.12 11.11
N THR A 49 2.84 1.90 12.17
CA THR A 49 1.61 2.69 12.37
C THR A 49 1.39 3.65 11.20
N GLN A 50 2.40 4.44 10.82
CA GLN A 50 2.30 5.37 9.68
C GLN A 50 1.97 4.66 8.37
N LYS A 51 2.51 3.47 8.14
CA LYS A 51 2.20 2.70 6.93
C LYS A 51 0.76 2.22 6.94
N ALA A 52 0.25 1.75 8.09
CA ALA A 52 -1.15 1.35 8.24
C ALA A 52 -2.09 2.55 8.01
N ASP A 53 -1.78 3.70 8.62
CA ASP A 53 -2.57 4.93 8.47
C ASP A 53 -2.59 5.38 7.01
N SER A 54 -1.43 5.34 6.33
CA SER A 54 -1.34 5.71 4.91
C SER A 54 -2.17 4.79 4.02
N LEU A 55 -2.14 3.47 4.28
CA LEU A 55 -2.95 2.50 3.54
C LEU A 55 -4.44 2.70 3.79
N HIS A 56 -4.84 3.04 5.02
CA HIS A 56 -6.23 3.33 5.37
C HIS A 56 -6.74 4.55 4.59
N ILE A 57 -6.01 5.66 4.64
CA ILE A 57 -6.35 6.90 3.92
C ILE A 57 -6.46 6.65 2.41
N GLU A 58 -5.53 5.88 1.84
CA GLU A 58 -5.55 5.52 0.42
C GLU A 58 -6.80 4.69 0.07
N SER A 59 -7.16 3.70 0.90
CA SER A 59 -8.37 2.89 0.72
C SER A 59 -9.62 3.76 0.71
N GLU A 60 -9.77 4.63 1.71
CA GLU A 60 -10.93 5.53 1.81
C GLU A 60 -11.03 6.46 0.60
N ASN A 61 -9.88 6.99 0.14
CA ASN A 61 -9.84 7.82 -1.04
C ASN A 61 -10.23 7.05 -2.30
N LEU A 62 -9.73 5.83 -2.49
CA LEU A 62 -10.09 4.97 -3.62
C LEU A 62 -11.57 4.60 -3.60
N GLU A 63 -12.14 4.28 -2.43
CA GLU A 63 -13.57 3.98 -2.28
C GLU A 63 -14.46 5.18 -2.64
N ARG A 64 -14.08 6.37 -2.19
CA ARG A 64 -14.77 7.63 -2.53
C ARG A 64 -14.71 7.90 -4.03
N LEU A 65 -13.54 7.78 -4.65
CA LEU A 65 -13.36 7.98 -6.09
C LEU A 65 -14.12 6.92 -6.91
N ASN A 66 -14.08 5.66 -6.49
CA ASN A 66 -14.81 4.58 -7.13
C ASN A 66 -16.32 4.84 -7.10
N SER A 67 -16.84 5.29 -5.95
CA SER A 67 -18.24 5.66 -5.79
C SER A 67 -18.63 6.83 -6.69
N ALA A 68 -17.79 7.87 -6.78
CA ALA A 68 -18.02 9.00 -7.67
C ALA A 68 -18.05 8.57 -9.15
N LEU A 69 -17.07 7.77 -9.59
CA LEU A 69 -17.01 7.25 -10.96
C LEU A 69 -18.20 6.35 -11.30
N ARG A 70 -18.67 5.53 -10.36
CA ARG A 70 -19.91 4.74 -10.55
C ARG A 70 -21.13 5.64 -10.73
N GLY A 71 -21.21 6.73 -9.98
CA GLY A 71 -22.24 7.76 -10.15
C GLY A 71 -22.20 8.38 -11.54
N GLU A 72 -21.02 8.78 -12.01
CA GLU A 72 -20.82 9.34 -13.35
C GLU A 72 -21.21 8.35 -14.46
N ILE A 73 -20.77 7.09 -14.35
CA ILE A 73 -21.16 6.02 -15.29
C ILE A 73 -22.69 5.86 -15.32
N SER A 74 -23.35 5.90 -14.15
CA SER A 74 -24.81 5.79 -14.08
C SER A 74 -25.49 6.98 -14.75
N GLY A 75 -25.05 8.21 -14.45
CA GLY A 75 -25.60 9.43 -15.04
C GLY A 75 -25.43 9.46 -16.56
N LEU A 76 -24.24 9.14 -17.06
CA LEU A 76 -23.97 9.07 -18.50
C LEU A 76 -24.81 8.00 -19.21
N ARG A 77 -25.06 6.86 -18.57
CA ARG A 77 -25.95 5.82 -19.11
C ARG A 77 -27.41 6.28 -19.18
N GLU A 78 -27.87 7.02 -18.18
CA GLU A 78 -29.21 7.59 -18.18
C GLU A 78 -29.36 8.66 -19.26
N GLU A 79 -28.36 9.53 -19.41
CA GLU A 79 -28.33 10.55 -20.47
C GLU A 79 -28.30 9.92 -21.86
N LEU A 80 -27.46 8.90 -22.08
CA LEU A 80 -27.45 8.12 -23.32
C LEU A 80 -28.87 7.58 -23.62
N LYS A 81 -29.51 6.95 -22.63
CA LYS A 81 -30.86 6.40 -22.78
C LYS A 81 -31.88 7.49 -23.12
N TYR A 82 -31.81 8.64 -22.42
CA TYR A 82 -32.68 9.78 -22.66
C TYR A 82 -32.51 10.33 -24.08
N LEU A 83 -31.28 10.62 -24.50
CA LEU A 83 -30.99 11.13 -25.84
C LEU A 83 -31.38 10.13 -26.94
N THR A 84 -31.12 8.84 -26.72
CA THR A 84 -31.57 7.78 -27.64
C THR A 84 -33.08 7.77 -27.78
N CYS A 85 -33.81 7.91 -26.67
CA CYS A 85 -35.26 8.01 -26.68
C CYS A 85 -35.73 9.23 -27.50
N VAL A 86 -35.19 10.43 -27.21
CA VAL A 86 -35.53 11.67 -27.92
C VAL A 86 -35.25 11.56 -29.43
N LEU A 87 -34.12 10.97 -29.82
CA LEU A 87 -33.81 10.77 -31.23
C LEU A 87 -34.76 9.75 -31.89
N SER A 88 -35.11 8.67 -31.19
CA SER A 88 -36.04 7.66 -31.69
C SER A 88 -37.45 8.21 -31.90
N THR A 89 -37.93 9.10 -31.02
CA THR A 89 -39.26 9.73 -31.14
C THR A 89 -39.30 10.79 -32.24
N HIS A 90 -38.17 11.47 -32.49
CA HIS A 90 -38.04 12.43 -33.58
C HIS A 90 -37.94 11.75 -34.96
N GLN A 91 -37.30 10.58 -35.06
CA GLN A 91 -37.02 9.89 -36.32
C GLN A 91 -38.21 9.80 -37.30
N PRO A 92 -39.45 9.45 -36.90
CA PRO A 92 -40.59 9.36 -37.82
C PRO A 92 -41.10 10.71 -38.35
N VAL A 93 -40.82 11.82 -37.67
CA VAL A 93 -41.27 13.17 -38.07
C VAL A 93 -40.14 14.00 -38.71
N CYS A 94 -38.94 13.44 -38.82
CA CYS A 94 -37.78 14.10 -39.38
C CYS A 94 -37.94 14.34 -40.89
N VAL A 95 -38.05 15.61 -41.30
CA VAL A 95 -38.15 16.00 -42.71
C VAL A 95 -36.89 15.69 -43.53
N LEU A 96 -35.74 15.51 -42.86
CA LEU A 96 -34.46 15.19 -43.52
C LEU A 96 -34.29 13.68 -43.80
N GLY A 97 -35.21 12.84 -43.30
CA GLY A 97 -35.09 11.38 -43.39
C GLY A 97 -33.99 10.81 -42.47
N PRO A 98 -33.74 9.49 -42.52
CA PRO A 98 -32.71 8.85 -41.71
C PRO A 98 -31.31 9.27 -42.17
N THR A 99 -30.60 10.01 -41.33
CA THR A 99 -29.18 10.32 -41.55
C THR A 99 -28.37 9.04 -41.31
N LYS A 100 -27.56 8.63 -42.29
CA LYS A 100 -26.63 7.50 -42.08
C LYS A 100 -25.64 7.89 -40.98
N PRO A 101 -25.38 7.03 -39.97
CA PRO A 101 -24.39 7.32 -38.95
C PRO A 101 -23.04 7.56 -39.63
N GLN A 102 -22.51 8.78 -39.54
CA GLN A 102 -21.08 8.98 -39.84
C GLN A 102 -20.31 8.16 -38.83
N ALA A 103 -19.49 7.23 -39.32
CA ALA A 103 -18.60 6.45 -38.49
C ALA A 103 -17.59 7.40 -37.84
N ILE A 104 -17.87 7.81 -36.60
CA ILE A 104 -16.87 8.49 -35.76
C ILE A 104 -15.82 7.43 -35.47
N LEU A 105 -14.69 7.52 -36.18
CA LEU A 105 -13.54 6.65 -35.94
C LEU A 105 -13.13 6.79 -34.46
N PRO A 106 -12.81 5.67 -33.78
CA PRO A 106 -12.42 5.72 -32.38
C PRO A 106 -11.17 6.57 -32.26
N HIS A 107 -11.30 7.74 -31.62
CA HIS A 107 -10.14 8.50 -31.17
C HIS A 107 -9.46 7.66 -30.10
N VAL A 108 -8.39 6.96 -30.50
CA VAL A 108 -7.50 6.26 -29.58
C VAL A 108 -6.90 7.31 -28.66
N GLY A 109 -7.47 7.43 -27.46
CA GLY A 109 -6.99 8.34 -26.43
C GLY A 109 -5.52 8.05 -26.15
N SER A 110 -4.67 9.05 -26.37
CA SER A 110 -3.26 9.01 -26.02
C SER A 110 -3.12 9.01 -24.50
N THR A 111 -3.15 7.85 -23.87
CA THR A 111 -2.94 7.71 -22.43
C THR A 111 -1.44 7.78 -22.15
N ARG A 112 -0.89 9.00 -22.07
CA ARG A 112 0.42 9.22 -21.45
C ARG A 112 0.21 9.42 -19.95
N TYR A 113 0.19 8.32 -19.20
CA TYR A 113 0.44 8.37 -17.76
C TYR A 113 1.95 8.37 -17.55
N GLN A 114 2.53 9.54 -17.30
CA GLN A 114 3.87 9.67 -16.77
C GLN A 114 3.76 9.75 -15.25
N HIS A 115 4.20 8.70 -14.57
CA HIS A 115 4.60 8.73 -13.17
C HIS A 115 6.12 8.83 -13.12
#